data_AF-A0A2D6XDU9-F1
#
_entry.id   AF-A0A2D6XDU9-F1
#
_cell.length_a   1.000
_cell.length_b   1.000
_cell.length_c   1.000
_cell.angle_alpha   90.00
_cell.angle_beta   90.00
_cell.angle_gamma   90.00
#
_symmetry.space_group_name_H-M   'P 1'
#
loop_
_entity.id
_entity.type
_entity.pdbx_description
1 polymer ?
#
loop_
_entity_poly.entity_id
_entity_poly.type
_entity_poly.pdbx_seq_one_letter_code
_entity_poly.pdbx_strand_id
1 'polypeptide(L)'
;MDELNEFHRQDAIIDEALAVQIAIKARILKAVGFKKAGTISINAHGFKVSTVGKVTTKVDPTAWRNIREQVPEAQWPVREKTTLEVDTKMLKAIQAANPGLWDKLSPAFITTPSKPSVKITKLKVAANE
;
A
#
# COMPACT_ATOMS: atom_id res chain seq x y z
N MET A 1 29.18 1.79 14.28
CA MET A 1 29.53 2.39 12.96
C MET A 1 29.58 1.33 11.85
N ASP A 2 29.50 0.03 12.17
CA ASP A 2 29.50 -1.06 11.17
C ASP A 2 28.12 -1.39 10.57
N GLU A 3 27.03 -1.28 11.34
CA GLU A 3 25.69 -1.63 10.84
C GLU A 3 25.18 -0.69 9.74
N LEU A 4 25.54 0.59 9.81
CA LEU A 4 25.17 1.58 8.77
C LEU A 4 25.90 1.29 7.45
N ASN A 5 27.17 0.85 7.52
CA ASN A 5 27.96 0.49 6.34
C ASN A 5 27.46 -0.82 5.71
N GLU A 6 27.01 -1.78 6.52
CA GLU A 6 26.44 -3.04 6.03
C GLU A 6 25.06 -2.83 5.37
N PHE A 7 24.23 -1.92 5.89
CA PHE A 7 22.96 -1.56 5.28
C PHE A 7 23.14 -0.92 3.89
N HIS A 8 24.04 0.06 3.76
CA HIS A 8 24.35 0.68 2.47
C HIS A 8 24.94 -0.30 1.44
N ARG A 9 25.69 -1.31 1.92
CA ARG A 9 26.19 -2.39 1.08
C ARG A 9 25.06 -3.28 0.56
N GLN A 10 24.07 -3.58 1.40
CA GLN A 10 22.90 -4.36 0.99
C GLN A 10 22.03 -3.60 -0.02
N ASP A 11 21.81 -2.31 0.19
CA ASP A 11 21.10 -1.44 -0.76
C ASP A 11 21.79 -1.42 -2.13
N ALA A 12 23.12 -1.25 -2.15
CA ALA A 12 23.89 -1.26 -3.40
C ALA A 12 23.77 -2.59 -4.16
N ILE A 13 23.78 -3.73 -3.45
CA ILE A 13 23.59 -5.06 -4.05
C ILE A 13 22.16 -5.19 -4.61
N ILE A 14 21.15 -4.69 -3.90
CA ILE A 14 19.75 -4.71 -4.34
C ILE A 14 19.58 -3.87 -5.61
N ASP A 15 20.16 -2.68 -5.64
CA ASP A 15 20.10 -1.77 -6.79
C ASP A 15 20.77 -2.38 -8.03
N GLU A 16 21.94 -3.00 -7.86
CA GLU A 16 22.63 -3.72 -8.95
C GLU A 16 21.78 -4.88 -9.48
N ALA A 17 21.25 -5.72 -8.57
CA ALA A 17 20.39 -6.84 -8.94
C ALA A 17 19.12 -6.37 -9.68
N LEU A 18 18.52 -5.26 -9.26
CA LEU A 18 17.37 -4.65 -9.91
C LEU A 18 17.72 -4.15 -11.32
N ALA A 19 18.88 -3.49 -11.48
CA ALA A 19 19.36 -3.01 -12.78
C ALA A 19 19.56 -4.16 -13.77
N VAL A 20 20.22 -5.24 -13.34
CA VAL A 20 20.41 -6.46 -14.14
C VAL A 20 19.07 -7.08 -14.52
N GLN A 21 18.13 -7.18 -13.57
CA GLN A 21 16.80 -7.71 -13.81
C GLN A 21 16.04 -6.90 -14.86
N ILE A 22 16.07 -5.56 -14.78
CA ILE A 22 15.44 -4.66 -15.74
C ILE A 22 16.04 -4.86 -17.14
N ALA A 23 17.38 -4.93 -17.24
CA ALA A 23 18.05 -5.15 -18.52
C ALA A 23 17.67 -6.49 -19.16
N ILE A 24 17.60 -7.57 -18.36
CA ILE A 24 17.15 -8.90 -18.84
C ILE A 24 15.70 -8.83 -19.32
N LYS A 25 14.80 -8.23 -18.53
CA LYS A 25 13.38 -8.07 -18.91
C LYS A 25 13.23 -7.31 -20.22
N ALA A 26 14.00 -6.24 -20.43
CA ALA A 26 13.99 -5.48 -21.68
C ALA A 26 14.42 -6.32 -22.88
N ARG A 27 15.45 -7.17 -22.72
CA ARG A 27 15.89 -8.11 -23.77
C ARG A 27 14.80 -9.12 -24.11
N ILE A 28 14.13 -9.68 -23.10
CA ILE A 28 13.01 -10.63 -23.31
C ILE A 28 11.84 -9.93 -24.01
N LEU A 29 11.46 -8.72 -23.60
CA LEU A 29 10.40 -7.94 -24.24
C LEU A 29 10.72 -7.63 -25.70
N LYS A 30 11.98 -7.33 -26.03
CA LYS A 30 12.42 -7.11 -27.41
C LYS A 30 12.35 -8.40 -28.26
N ALA A 31 12.70 -9.54 -27.68
CA ALA A 31 12.70 -10.83 -28.38
C ALA A 31 11.29 -11.41 -28.58
N VAL A 32 10.43 -11.31 -27.56
CA VAL A 32 9.05 -11.86 -27.59
C VAL A 32 8.05 -10.88 -28.21
N GLY A 33 8.34 -9.57 -28.12
CA GLY A 33 7.40 -8.49 -28.41
C GLY A 33 6.45 -8.20 -27.24
N PHE A 34 5.73 -7.09 -27.31
CA PHE A 34 4.67 -6.76 -26.36
C PHE A 34 3.51 -6.03 -27.07
N LYS A 35 2.28 -6.17 -26.54
CA LYS A 35 1.11 -5.38 -26.96
C LYS A 35 0.84 -4.27 -25.96
N LYS A 36 0.23 -3.17 -26.42
CA LYS A 36 -0.27 -2.11 -25.54
C LYS A 36 -1.35 -2.62 -24.56
N ALA A 37 -2.16 -3.59 -24.99
CA ALA A 37 -3.14 -4.28 -24.16
C ALA A 37 -3.16 -5.77 -24.51
N GLY A 38 -3.19 -6.63 -23.49
CA GLY A 38 -3.31 -8.08 -23.66
C GLY A 38 -1.97 -8.82 -23.73
N THR A 39 -2.01 -10.10 -24.10
CA THR A 39 -0.88 -11.04 -23.96
C THR A 39 -0.32 -11.46 -25.32
N ILE A 40 1.01 -11.56 -25.41
CA ILE A 40 1.71 -12.31 -26.45
C ILE A 40 2.39 -13.51 -25.78
N SER A 41 2.35 -14.67 -26.42
CA SER A 41 3.07 -15.87 -25.95
C SER A 41 3.82 -16.51 -27.10
N ILE A 42 5.07 -16.90 -26.85
CA ILE A 42 5.88 -17.72 -27.77
C ILE A 42 6.35 -18.97 -27.03
N ASN A 43 6.55 -20.06 -27.78
CA ASN A 43 7.19 -21.26 -27.28
C ASN A 43 8.60 -21.33 -27.87
N ALA A 44 9.63 -21.44 -27.03
CA ALA A 44 11.02 -21.54 -27.45
C ALA A 44 11.79 -22.47 -26.51
N HIS A 45 12.56 -23.41 -27.06
CA HIS A 45 13.44 -24.32 -26.31
C HIS A 45 12.78 -25.00 -25.08
N GLY A 46 11.52 -25.43 -25.21
CA GLY A 46 10.78 -26.09 -24.13
C GLY A 46 10.12 -25.14 -23.11
N PHE A 47 10.27 -23.83 -23.28
CA PHE A 47 9.64 -22.82 -22.43
C PHE A 47 8.53 -22.08 -23.16
N LYS A 48 7.42 -21.81 -22.46
CA LYS A 48 6.41 -20.85 -22.88
C LYS A 48 6.71 -19.51 -22.24
N VAL A 49 7.07 -18.52 -23.05
CA VAL A 49 7.35 -17.16 -22.57
C VAL A 49 6.18 -16.27 -22.96
N SER A 50 5.62 -15.54 -21.98
CA SER A 50 4.47 -14.66 -22.21
C SER A 50 4.76 -13.23 -21.73
N THR A 51 4.43 -12.25 -22.56
CA THR A 51 4.51 -10.82 -22.23
C THR A 51 3.10 -10.25 -22.18
N VAL A 52 2.80 -9.47 -21.14
CA VAL A 52 1.45 -8.93 -20.88
C VAL A 52 1.51 -7.41 -20.86
N GLY A 53 0.79 -6.77 -21.77
CA GLY A 53 0.49 -5.35 -21.71
C GLY A 53 -0.64 -5.09 -20.73
N LYS A 54 -0.31 -4.51 -19.57
CA LYS A 54 -1.31 -4.08 -18.57
C LYS A 54 -1.86 -2.71 -18.96
N VAL A 55 -3.18 -2.59 -18.99
CA VAL A 55 -3.87 -1.30 -19.14
C VAL A 55 -4.43 -0.93 -17.77
N THR A 56 -4.06 0.26 -17.31
CA THR A 56 -4.62 0.84 -16.09
C THR A 56 -5.55 1.96 -16.48
N THR A 57 -6.84 1.81 -16.21
CA THR A 57 -7.83 2.87 -16.40
C THR A 57 -8.00 3.61 -15.07
N LYS A 58 -7.74 4.92 -15.07
CA LYS A 58 -8.04 5.80 -13.94
C LYS A 58 -9.33 6.55 -14.24
N VAL A 59 -10.22 6.61 -13.25
CA VAL A 59 -11.40 7.48 -13.34
C VAL A 59 -10.99 8.91 -13.00
N ASP A 60 -11.43 9.87 -13.81
CA ASP A 60 -11.49 11.28 -13.42
C ASP A 60 -12.79 11.47 -12.61
N PRO A 61 -12.70 11.71 -11.28
CA PRO A 61 -13.89 11.81 -10.43
C PRO A 61 -14.83 12.94 -10.84
N THR A 62 -14.31 14.03 -11.40
CA THR A 62 -15.09 15.20 -11.81
C THR A 62 -15.84 14.91 -13.10
N ALA A 63 -15.13 14.38 -14.10
CA ALA A 63 -15.76 13.96 -15.35
C ALA A 63 -16.80 12.87 -15.10
N TRP A 64 -16.51 11.90 -14.21
CA TRP A 64 -17.44 10.85 -13.82
C TRP A 64 -18.71 11.41 -13.20
N ARG A 65 -18.63 12.34 -12.24
CA ARG A 65 -19.81 12.97 -11.62
C ARG A 65 -20.72 13.69 -12.62
N ASN A 66 -20.17 14.24 -13.69
CA ASN A 66 -20.94 14.92 -14.74
C ASN A 66 -21.66 13.96 -15.70
N ILE A 67 -21.13 12.75 -15.89
CA ILE A 67 -21.72 11.76 -16.80
C ILE A 67 -22.51 10.66 -16.09
N ARG A 68 -22.30 10.46 -14.77
CA ARG A 68 -22.93 9.37 -14.02
C ARG A 68 -24.47 9.47 -14.02
N GLU A 69 -25.02 10.68 -14.08
CA GLU A 69 -26.47 10.90 -14.13
C GLU A 69 -27.10 10.47 -15.47
N GLN A 70 -26.28 10.31 -16.51
CA GLN A 70 -26.70 9.84 -17.85
C GLN A 70 -26.68 8.30 -17.95
N VAL A 71 -26.16 7.61 -16.93
CA VAL A 71 -26.05 6.15 -16.88
C VAL A 71 -26.84 5.67 -15.66
N PRO A 72 -27.72 4.66 -15.78
CA PRO A 72 -28.38 4.08 -14.62
C PRO A 72 -27.36 3.69 -13.55
N GLU A 73 -27.63 3.99 -12.28
CA GLU A 73 -26.71 3.72 -11.17
C GLU A 73 -26.25 2.25 -11.12
N ALA A 74 -27.15 1.33 -11.49
CA ALA A 74 -26.86 -0.10 -11.60
C ALA A 74 -25.77 -0.47 -12.63
N GLN A 75 -25.41 0.45 -13.53
CA GLN A 75 -24.43 0.27 -14.59
C GLN A 75 -23.18 1.13 -14.40
N TRP A 76 -23.03 1.78 -13.25
CA TRP A 76 -21.84 2.58 -12.95
C TRP A 76 -20.59 1.71 -12.84
N PRO A 77 -19.56 1.93 -13.67
CA PRO A 77 -18.30 1.18 -13.58
C PRO A 77 -17.37 1.70 -12.46
N VAL A 78 -17.81 2.70 -11.70
CA VAL A 78 -17.06 3.38 -10.63
C VAL A 78 -17.84 3.28 -9.33
N ARG A 79 -17.15 2.93 -8.25
CA ARG A 79 -17.70 2.98 -6.88
C ARG A 79 -17.06 4.13 -6.13
N GLU A 80 -17.86 5.04 -5.60
CA GLU A 80 -17.36 6.10 -4.71
C GLU A 80 -17.04 5.50 -3.34
N LYS A 81 -15.82 5.73 -2.84
CA LYS A 81 -15.38 5.24 -1.52
C LYS A 81 -15.40 6.39 -0.52
N THR A 82 -16.47 6.54 0.25
CA THR A 82 -16.51 7.47 1.38
C THR A 82 -15.73 6.85 2.54
N THR A 83 -14.51 7.33 2.80
CA THR A 83 -13.72 6.86 3.96
C THR A 83 -13.89 7.86 5.09
N LEU A 84 -14.39 7.40 6.24
CA LEU A 84 -14.45 8.19 7.46
C LEU A 84 -13.16 8.00 8.25
N GLU A 85 -12.55 9.10 8.69
CA GLU A 85 -11.33 9.12 9.50
C GLU A 85 -11.66 9.40 10.98
N VAL A 86 -10.97 8.73 11.90
CA VAL A 86 -11.22 8.83 13.34
C VAL A 86 -10.29 9.86 13.97
N ASP A 87 -10.84 10.90 14.60
CA ASP A 87 -10.07 11.83 15.43
C ASP A 87 -9.82 11.22 16.82
N THR A 88 -8.64 10.63 16.97
CA THR A 88 -8.22 9.98 18.22
C THR A 88 -8.01 10.94 19.39
N LYS A 89 -7.74 12.24 19.16
CA LYS A 89 -7.58 13.22 20.24
C LYS A 89 -8.94 13.55 20.85
N MET A 90 -9.92 13.84 19.99
CA MET A 90 -11.28 14.14 20.43
C MET A 90 -11.94 12.91 21.06
N LEU A 91 -11.67 11.72 20.51
CA LEU A 91 -12.13 10.45 21.08
C LEU A 91 -11.70 10.30 22.54
N LYS A 92 -10.40 10.53 22.82
CA LYS A 92 -9.83 10.49 24.18
C LYS A 92 -10.38 11.59 25.08
N ALA A 93 -10.57 12.80 24.52
CA ALA A 93 -11.14 13.92 25.28
C ALA A 93 -12.59 13.63 25.71
N ILE A 94 -13.41 13.06 24.82
CA ILE A 94 -14.79 12.68 25.13
C ILE A 94 -14.81 11.55 26.17
N GLN A 95 -13.96 10.54 26.03
CA GLN A 95 -13.82 9.46 27.01
C GLN A 95 -13.51 9.99 28.42
N ALA A 96 -12.63 11.00 28.53
CA ALA A 96 -12.23 11.57 29.81
C ALA A 96 -13.26 12.56 30.38
N ALA A 97 -13.84 13.43 29.54
CA ALA A 97 -14.69 14.54 29.97
C ALA A 97 -16.17 14.18 30.07
N ASN A 98 -16.66 13.25 29.23
CA ASN A 98 -18.07 12.84 29.21
C ASN A 98 -18.21 11.34 28.87
N PRO A 99 -18.03 10.47 29.88
CA PRO A 99 -18.17 9.03 29.71
C PRO A 99 -19.54 8.61 29.17
N GLY A 100 -20.63 9.29 29.55
CA GLY A 100 -21.98 8.97 29.06
C GLY A 100 -22.18 9.30 27.58
N LEU A 101 -21.50 10.32 27.04
CA LEU A 101 -21.45 10.57 25.60
C LEU A 101 -20.56 9.54 24.89
N TRP A 102 -19.45 9.14 25.52
CA TRP A 102 -18.63 8.05 25.01
C TRP A 102 -19.42 6.74 24.91
N ASP A 103 -20.22 6.36 25.91
CA ASP A 103 -21.01 5.13 25.89
C ASP A 103 -21.96 5.07 24.68
N LYS A 104 -22.47 6.23 24.23
CA LYS A 104 -23.32 6.34 23.03
C LYS A 104 -22.53 6.24 21.72
N LEU A 105 -21.30 6.76 21.70
CA LEU A 105 -20.45 6.81 20.50
C LEU A 105 -19.62 5.54 20.32
N SER A 106 -19.19 4.92 21.42
CA SER A 106 -18.29 3.78 21.46
C SER A 106 -18.70 2.62 20.56
N PRO A 107 -20.00 2.29 20.38
CA PRO A 107 -20.39 1.22 19.48
C PRO A 107 -20.04 1.48 18.00
N ALA A 108 -19.81 2.73 17.59
CA ALA A 108 -19.45 3.11 16.22
C ALA A 108 -17.95 3.05 15.92
N PHE A 109 -17.09 2.78 16.91
CA PHE A 109 -15.64 2.73 16.75
C PHE A 109 -15.10 1.32 17.02
N ILE A 110 -14.35 0.78 16.06
CA ILE A 110 -13.68 -0.51 16.20
C ILE A 110 -12.22 -0.24 16.55
N THR A 111 -11.78 -0.70 17.73
CA THR A 111 -10.37 -0.58 18.15
C THR A 111 -9.71 -1.94 18.08
N THR A 112 -8.72 -2.10 17.20
CA THR A 112 -7.90 -3.31 17.12
C THR A 112 -6.50 -3.00 17.65
N PRO A 113 -5.92 -3.82 18.55
CA PRO A 113 -4.57 -3.59 19.05
C PRO A 113 -3.56 -3.62 17.89
N SER A 114 -2.75 -2.57 17.79
CA SER A 114 -1.65 -2.48 16.82
C SER A 114 -0.42 -3.25 17.30
N LYS A 115 0.56 -3.46 16.42
CA LYS A 115 1.80 -4.19 16.71
C LYS A 115 2.44 -3.68 18.01
N PRO A 116 2.73 -4.56 18.99
CA PRO A 116 3.33 -4.14 20.25
C PRO A 116 4.74 -3.57 20.01
N SER A 117 5.07 -2.48 20.70
CA SER A 117 6.39 -1.85 20.67
C SER A 117 6.96 -1.75 22.09
N VAL A 118 8.20 -2.17 22.28
CA VAL A 118 8.88 -2.07 23.58
C VAL A 118 9.82 -0.86 23.57
N LYS A 119 9.68 0.01 24.56
CA LYS A 119 10.61 1.12 24.80
C LYS A 119 11.27 0.93 26.17
N ILE A 120 12.56 0.61 26.15
CA ILE A 120 13.36 0.39 27.37
C ILE A 120 14.00 1.73 27.77
N THR A 121 13.85 2.09 29.04
CA THR A 121 14.44 3.30 29.62
C THR A 121 15.25 2.90 30.85
N LYS A 122 16.47 3.44 31.01
CA LYS A 122 17.38 3.05 32.10
C LYS A 122 16.90 3.61 33.43
N LEU A 123 16.63 2.73 34.40
CA LEU A 123 16.42 3.12 35.79
C LEU A 123 17.78 3.28 36.47
N LYS A 124 17.98 4.37 37.21
CA LYS A 124 19.10 4.50 38.15
C LYS A 124 18.83 3.56 39.33
N VAL A 125 19.65 2.52 39.49
CA VAL A 125 19.68 1.71 40.72
C VAL A 125 20.77 2.31 41.61
N ALA A 126 20.39 2.68 42.83
CA ALA A 126 21.35 3.12 43.85
C ALA A 126 22.17 1.89 44.31
N ALA A 127 23.49 2.04 44.38
CA ALA A 127 24.34 1.05 45.06
C ALA A 127 24.05 1.15 46.56
N ASN A 128 23.64 0.05 47.18
CA ASN A 128 23.51 -0.02 48.63
C ASN A 128 24.88 -0.38 49.23
N GLU A 129 25.40 0.50 50.09
CA GLU A 129 26.25 0.15 51.24
C GLU A 129 25.47 -0.71 52.25
#